data_AF-A0A956J3Q6-F1
#
_entry.id   AF-A0A956J3Q6-F1
#
_cell.length_a   1.000
_cell.length_b   1.000
_cell.length_c   1.000
_cell.angle_alpha   90.00
_cell.angle_beta   90.00
_cell.angle_gamma   90.00
#
_symmetry.space_group_name_H-M   'P 1'
#
loop_
_entity.id
_entity.type
_entity.pdbx_description
1 polymer ?
#
loop_
_entity_poly.entity_id
_entity_poly.type
_entity_poly.pdbx_seq_one_letter_code
_entity_poly.pdbx_strand_id
1 'polypeptide(L)'
;PTLRDYTTAVEDALFEIDNPDEATQRVKAVPIFNPRPEERMAPGPAHDLRALMNETLEIGAPLLGLDKLYFDGTLHWTKRLVKGWYAMAYIEEHPPRIVVNSLLDSPDFSAEAMRFLLWHEFLHVHLRSLHTKEFREKERLWPNYPACDREMDNLCERFGIAYW
;
A
#
# COMPACT_ATOMS: atom_id res chain seq x y z
N PRO A 1 5.38 12.99 -33.09
CA PRO A 1 6.82 13.34 -33.06
C PRO A 1 7.45 13.13 -34.44
N THR A 2 8.09 14.17 -34.96
CA THR A 2 8.81 14.15 -36.23
C THR A 2 10.29 13.83 -36.03
N LEU A 3 10.98 13.42 -37.09
CA LEU A 3 12.42 13.13 -37.06
C LEU A 3 13.23 14.36 -36.63
N ARG A 4 12.74 15.55 -36.96
CA ARG A 4 13.29 16.84 -36.53
C ARG A 4 13.16 17.05 -35.03
N ASP A 5 12.02 16.72 -34.43
CA ASP A 5 11.82 16.85 -32.98
C ASP A 5 12.77 15.94 -32.20
N TYR A 6 13.06 14.74 -32.74
CA TYR A 6 14.03 13.83 -32.15
C TYR A 6 15.45 14.37 -32.24
N THR A 7 15.87 14.87 -33.41
CA THR A 7 17.21 15.44 -33.58
C THR A 7 17.44 16.63 -32.65
N THR A 8 16.46 17.54 -32.55
CA THR A 8 16.54 18.68 -31.63
C THR A 8 16.63 18.24 -30.17
N ALA A 9 15.85 17.24 -29.74
CA ALA A 9 15.94 16.74 -28.37
C ALA A 9 17.29 16.09 -28.03
N VAL A 10 17.94 15.45 -29.01
CA VAL A 10 19.29 14.87 -28.84
C VAL A 10 20.36 15.95 -28.80
N GLU A 11 20.26 16.96 -29.68
CA GLU A 11 21.19 18.10 -29.71
C GLU A 11 21.10 18.93 -28.42
N ASP A 12 19.89 19.18 -27.92
CA ASP A 12 19.66 19.86 -26.64
C ASP A 12 20.25 19.07 -25.46
N ALA A 13 20.04 17.74 -25.43
CA ALA A 13 20.59 16.90 -24.37
C ALA A 13 22.13 16.84 -24.38
N LEU A 14 22.76 16.83 -25.56
CA LEU A 14 24.21 16.89 -25.68
C LEU A 14 24.75 18.26 -25.27
N PHE A 15 24.06 19.34 -25.65
CA PHE A 15 24.44 20.69 -25.27
C PHE A 15 24.37 20.93 -23.75
N GLU A 16 23.35 20.37 -23.08
CA GLU A 16 23.20 20.41 -21.62
C GLU A 16 24.29 19.64 -20.86
N ILE A 17 24.82 18.56 -21.45
CA ILE A 17 25.96 17.80 -20.87
C ILE A 17 27.24 18.64 -20.91
N ASP A 18 27.46 19.36 -22.02
CA ASP A 18 28.67 20.15 -22.23
C ASP A 18 28.63 21.53 -21.55
N ASN A 19 27.43 22.05 -21.25
CA ASN A 19 27.21 23.37 -20.64
C ASN A 19 26.26 23.29 -19.43
N PRO A 20 26.68 22.62 -18.34
CA PRO A 20 25.80 22.34 -17.19
C PRO A 20 25.32 23.60 -16.45
N ASP A 21 26.04 24.71 -16.57
CA ASP A 21 25.72 25.99 -15.92
C ASP A 21 24.66 26.81 -16.71
N GLU A 22 24.39 26.43 -17.97
CA GLU A 22 23.43 27.08 -18.87
C GLU A 22 22.17 26.23 -19.10
N ALA A 23 22.07 25.07 -18.44
CA ALA A 23 20.94 24.14 -18.58
C ALA A 23 19.63 24.79 -18.09
N THR A 24 18.70 25.03 -19.02
CA THR A 24 17.38 25.61 -18.73
C THR A 24 16.36 24.57 -18.26
N GLN A 25 16.66 23.27 -18.41
CA GLN A 25 15.85 22.21 -17.82
C GLN A 25 16.02 22.21 -16.30
N ARG A 26 14.92 22.49 -15.60
CA ARG A 26 14.80 22.17 -14.18
C ARG A 26 15.05 20.68 -14.03
N VAL A 27 16.19 20.29 -13.46
CA VAL A 27 16.46 18.91 -13.05
C VAL A 27 15.23 18.44 -12.27
N LYS A 28 14.49 17.48 -12.84
CA LYS A 28 13.36 16.89 -12.14
C LYS A 28 13.95 16.23 -10.90
N ALA A 29 13.68 16.80 -9.73
CA ALA A 29 14.09 16.22 -8.47
C ALA A 29 13.50 14.81 -8.41
N VAL A 30 14.34 13.79 -8.54
CA VAL A 30 13.95 12.42 -8.28
C VAL A 30 13.88 12.31 -6.76
N PRO A 31 12.70 12.08 -6.16
CA PRO A 31 12.61 11.94 -4.71
C PRO A 31 13.46 10.74 -4.28
N ILE A 32 14.54 11.03 -3.57
CA ILE A 32 15.35 10.01 -2.91
C ILE A 32 14.68 9.73 -1.58
N PHE A 33 14.01 8.59 -1.49
CA PHE A 33 13.47 8.10 -0.22
C PHE A 33 14.63 7.73 0.72
N ASN A 34 14.54 8.16 1.98
CA ASN A 34 15.41 7.73 3.05
C ASN A 34 14.54 7.06 4.14
N PRO A 35 14.70 5.74 4.40
CA PRO A 35 15.68 4.83 3.80
C PRO A 35 15.40 4.52 2.32
N ARG A 36 16.46 4.10 1.60
CA ARG A 36 16.34 3.71 0.19
C ARG A 36 15.46 2.46 0.07
N PRO A 37 14.73 2.25 -1.04
CA PRO A 37 13.88 1.06 -1.22
C PRO A 37 14.61 -0.28 -1.07
N GLU A 38 15.93 -0.28 -1.26
CA GLU A 38 16.79 -1.46 -1.16
C GLU A 38 17.21 -1.78 0.28
N GLU A 39 17.11 -0.80 1.17
CA GLU A 39 17.53 -0.92 2.56
C GLU A 39 16.49 -1.73 3.33
N ARG A 40 16.98 -2.64 4.18
CA ARG A 40 16.10 -3.43 5.04
C ARG A 40 15.58 -2.54 6.15
N MET A 41 14.27 -2.49 6.30
CA MET A 41 13.61 -1.81 7.39
C MET A 41 13.12 -2.84 8.40
N ALA A 42 13.33 -2.54 9.68
CA ALA A 42 12.49 -3.12 10.71
C ALA A 42 11.22 -2.25 10.81
N PRO A 43 10.03 -2.85 10.93
CA PRO A 43 8.86 -2.11 11.37
C PRO A 43 9.18 -1.39 12.70
N GLY A 44 8.72 -0.15 12.81
CA GLY A 44 8.70 0.61 14.05
C GLY A 44 7.63 0.12 15.05
N PRO A 45 7.33 0.93 16.07
CA PRO A 45 6.37 0.57 17.11
C PRO A 45 4.97 1.17 16.90
N ALA A 46 4.69 1.81 15.75
CA ALA A 46 3.46 2.59 15.58
C ALA A 46 2.22 1.68 15.52
N HIS A 47 2.35 0.50 14.93
CA HIS A 47 1.26 -0.46 14.81
C HIS A 47 1.66 -1.89 15.22
N ASP A 48 0.98 -2.43 16.22
CA ASP A 48 1.02 -3.87 16.52
C ASP A 48 0.02 -4.61 15.61
N LEU A 49 0.52 -5.19 14.52
CA LEU A 49 -0.31 -5.93 13.56
C LEU A 49 -1.13 -7.06 14.20
N ARG A 50 -0.60 -7.74 15.22
CA ARG A 50 -1.32 -8.86 15.85
C ARG A 50 -2.48 -8.34 16.67
N ALA A 51 -2.26 -7.29 17.45
CA ALA A 51 -3.33 -6.64 18.21
C ALA A 51 -4.41 -6.11 17.27
N LEU A 52 -4.00 -5.38 16.22
CA LEU A 52 -4.93 -4.81 15.24
C LEU A 52 -5.70 -5.88 14.47
N MET A 53 -5.08 -7.00 14.09
CA MET A 53 -5.81 -8.11 13.46
C MET A 53 -6.87 -8.70 14.39
N ASN A 54 -6.55 -8.90 15.67
CA ASN A 54 -7.53 -9.40 16.63
C ASN A 54 -8.72 -8.45 16.78
N GLU A 55 -8.46 -7.14 16.92
CA GLU A 55 -9.50 -6.11 16.93
C GLU A 55 -10.33 -6.14 15.63
N THR A 56 -9.66 -6.30 14.48
CA THR A 56 -10.32 -6.41 13.17
C THR A 56 -11.29 -7.58 13.11
N LEU A 57 -10.90 -8.75 13.62
CA LEU A 57 -11.76 -9.94 13.63
C LEU A 57 -12.92 -9.80 14.63
N GLU A 58 -12.69 -9.16 15.77
CA GLU A 58 -13.72 -8.88 16.78
C GLU A 58 -14.79 -7.91 16.23
N ILE A 59 -14.36 -6.84 15.55
CA ILE A 59 -15.26 -5.88 14.89
C ILE A 59 -15.95 -6.54 13.69
N GLY A 60 -15.21 -7.33 12.89
CA GLY A 60 -15.69 -7.92 11.65
C GLY A 60 -16.70 -9.05 11.82
N ALA A 61 -16.61 -9.82 12.91
CA ALA A 61 -17.51 -10.95 13.18
C ALA A 61 -19.00 -10.57 13.14
N PRO A 62 -19.47 -9.57 13.91
CA PRO A 62 -20.87 -9.16 13.86
C PRO A 62 -21.28 -8.56 12.50
N LEU A 63 -20.36 -7.94 11.74
CA LEU A 63 -20.66 -7.41 10.39
C LEU A 63 -21.01 -8.53 9.40
N LEU A 64 -20.44 -9.72 9.60
CA LEU A 64 -20.77 -10.92 8.81
C LEU A 64 -21.92 -11.73 9.41
N GLY A 65 -22.49 -11.31 10.54
CA GLY A 65 -23.51 -12.07 11.27
C GLY A 65 -22.96 -13.35 11.92
N LEU A 66 -21.69 -13.34 12.32
CA LEU A 66 -21.00 -14.46 12.94
C LEU A 66 -20.67 -14.13 14.40
N ASP A 67 -20.70 -15.15 15.27
CA ASP A 67 -20.33 -14.97 16.68
C ASP A 67 -18.84 -14.69 16.85
N LYS A 68 -18.00 -15.25 15.98
CA LYS A 68 -16.55 -15.10 16.02
C LYS A 68 -15.89 -15.38 14.68
N LEU A 69 -14.82 -14.64 14.40
CA LEU A 69 -13.91 -14.88 13.28
C LEU A 69 -12.54 -15.31 13.78
N TYR A 70 -11.86 -16.09 12.94
CA TYR A 70 -10.51 -16.56 13.19
C TYR A 70 -9.68 -16.39 11.92
N PHE A 71 -8.43 -15.96 12.09
CA PHE A 71 -7.43 -15.96 11.03
C PHE A 71 -6.34 -16.97 11.39
N ASP A 72 -6.40 -18.16 10.79
CA ASP A 72 -5.41 -19.24 10.96
C ASP A 72 -4.26 -19.10 9.95
N GLY A 73 -3.79 -17.87 9.79
CA GLY A 73 -2.76 -17.49 8.84
C GLY A 73 -1.54 -16.86 9.51
N THR A 74 -0.61 -16.40 8.69
CA THR A 74 0.56 -15.66 9.17
C THR A 74 0.48 -14.20 8.76
N LEU A 75 0.90 -13.30 9.64
CA LEU A 75 0.85 -11.86 9.45
C LEU A 75 2.27 -11.29 9.59
N HIS A 76 2.72 -10.56 8.57
CA HIS A 76 4.10 -10.07 8.51
C HIS A 76 4.19 -8.66 7.96
N TRP A 77 5.20 -7.92 8.42
CA TRP A 77 5.66 -6.72 7.74
C TRP A 77 6.58 -7.06 6.57
N THR A 78 6.58 -6.22 5.53
CA THR A 78 7.60 -6.30 4.49
C THR A 78 8.97 -5.92 5.05
N LYS A 79 10.04 -6.57 4.57
CA LYS A 79 11.42 -6.22 4.99
C LYS A 79 11.96 -4.96 4.31
N ARG A 80 11.25 -4.42 3.32
CA ARG A 80 11.61 -3.30 2.46
C ARG A 80 10.35 -2.55 2.04
N LEU A 81 10.51 -1.29 1.63
CA LEU A 81 9.41 -0.53 1.03
C LEU A 81 9.02 -1.14 -0.31
N VAL A 82 7.73 -1.44 -0.48
CA VAL A 82 7.20 -1.96 -1.73
C VAL A 82 6.47 -0.85 -2.49
N LYS A 83 6.85 -0.64 -3.76
CA LYS A 83 6.22 0.34 -4.66
C LYS A 83 5.17 -0.40 -5.49
N GLY A 84 3.93 -0.45 -5.00
CA GLY A 84 2.84 -1.07 -5.77
C GLY A 84 1.64 -1.47 -4.95
N TRP A 85 1.85 -1.87 -3.69
CA TRP A 85 0.77 -2.24 -2.78
C TRP A 85 1.05 -1.90 -1.32
N TYR A 86 -0.03 -1.75 -0.55
CA TYR A 86 0.01 -1.47 0.88
C TYR A 86 -0.10 -2.72 1.75
N ALA A 87 -0.89 -3.70 1.33
CA ALA A 87 -0.84 -5.05 1.86
C ALA A 87 -1.12 -6.07 0.75
N MET A 88 -0.96 -7.35 1.06
CA MET A 88 -1.19 -8.45 0.13
C MET A 88 -1.53 -9.74 0.88
N ALA A 89 -2.68 -10.33 0.54
CA ALA A 89 -3.08 -11.66 0.96
C ALA A 89 -2.66 -12.74 -0.06
N TYR A 90 -1.78 -13.64 0.37
CA TYR A 90 -1.39 -14.85 -0.36
C TYR A 90 -2.36 -15.99 0.00
N ILE A 91 -3.51 -16.03 -0.68
CA ILE A 91 -4.60 -16.97 -0.38
C ILE A 91 -4.30 -18.43 -0.77
N GLU A 92 -3.40 -18.64 -1.74
CA GLU A 92 -2.99 -19.98 -2.21
C GLU A 92 -1.96 -20.65 -1.29
N GLU A 93 -1.40 -19.93 -0.32
CA GLU A 93 -0.46 -20.49 0.65
C GLU A 93 -1.20 -21.23 1.78
N HIS A 94 -0.55 -22.25 2.34
CA HIS A 94 -1.08 -23.05 3.45
C HIS A 94 -0.05 -23.13 4.59
N PRO A 95 -0.25 -22.40 5.71
CA PRO A 95 -1.36 -21.49 5.99
C PRO A 95 -1.33 -20.21 5.14
N PRO A 96 -2.47 -19.52 4.94
CA PRO A 96 -2.52 -18.27 4.19
C PRO A 96 -1.65 -17.20 4.86
N ARG A 97 -1.09 -16.30 4.06
CA ARG A 97 -0.18 -15.27 4.55
C ARG A 97 -0.64 -13.88 4.13
N ILE A 98 -0.73 -12.96 5.10
CA ILE A 98 -0.96 -11.53 4.84
C ILE A 98 0.35 -10.80 5.11
N VAL A 99 0.75 -9.93 4.19
CA VAL A 99 1.95 -9.10 4.31
C VAL A 99 1.56 -7.63 4.21
N VAL A 100 1.95 -6.82 5.18
CA VAL A 100 1.69 -5.37 5.23
C VAL A 100 2.99 -4.63 4.94
N ASN A 101 2.91 -3.59 4.11
CA ASN A 101 4.06 -2.77 3.73
C ASN A 101 4.55 -1.95 4.93
N SER A 102 5.82 -2.08 5.28
CA SER A 102 6.45 -1.35 6.40
C SER A 102 6.39 0.18 6.27
N LEU A 103 6.04 0.71 5.08
CA LEU A 103 5.69 2.12 4.90
C LEU A 103 4.56 2.55 5.86
N LEU A 104 3.61 1.66 6.10
CA LEU A 104 2.43 1.97 6.89
C LEU A 104 2.67 1.92 8.39
N ASP A 105 3.83 1.45 8.83
CA ASP A 105 4.21 1.52 10.24
C ASP A 105 4.69 2.92 10.61
N SER A 106 3.77 3.87 10.52
CA SER A 106 3.98 5.29 10.71
C SER A 106 2.88 5.85 11.60
N PRO A 107 3.20 6.74 12.55
CA PRO A 107 2.17 7.42 13.35
C PRO A 107 1.24 8.31 12.52
N ASP A 108 1.62 8.64 11.28
CA ASP A 108 0.80 9.42 10.34
C ASP A 108 -0.28 8.60 9.65
N PHE A 109 -0.24 7.27 9.78
CA PHE A 109 -1.29 6.37 9.31
C PHE A 109 -2.15 5.94 10.49
N SER A 110 -3.46 6.08 10.36
CA SER A 110 -4.34 5.82 11.48
C SER A 110 -4.46 4.32 11.76
N ALA A 111 -4.55 3.97 13.05
CA ALA A 111 -4.83 2.58 13.45
C ALA A 111 -6.19 2.08 12.91
N GLU A 112 -7.14 3.00 12.66
CA GLU A 112 -8.43 2.66 12.08
C GLU A 112 -8.31 2.29 10.61
N ALA A 113 -7.57 3.08 9.81
CA ALA A 113 -7.28 2.72 8.42
C ALA A 113 -6.43 1.45 8.34
N MET A 114 -5.53 1.21 9.29
CA MET A 114 -4.81 -0.06 9.39
C MET A 114 -5.75 -1.25 9.65
N ARG A 115 -6.69 -1.14 10.59
CA ARG A 115 -7.70 -2.20 10.81
C ARG A 115 -8.57 -2.44 9.58
N PHE A 116 -8.95 -1.37 8.89
CA PHE A 116 -9.69 -1.45 7.63
C PHE A 116 -8.89 -2.14 6.51
N LEU A 117 -7.60 -1.83 6.36
CA LEU A 117 -6.73 -2.54 5.43
C LEU A 117 -6.60 -4.02 5.80
N LEU A 118 -6.44 -4.34 7.09
CA LEU A 118 -6.42 -5.74 7.55
C LEU A 118 -7.75 -6.45 7.29
N TRP A 119 -8.88 -5.73 7.40
CA TRP A 119 -10.20 -6.26 7.04
C TRP A 119 -10.29 -6.60 5.57
N HIS A 120 -9.78 -5.72 4.70
CA HIS A 120 -9.68 -5.96 3.26
C HIS A 120 -8.90 -7.25 2.96
N GLU A 121 -7.69 -7.37 3.50
CA GLU A 121 -6.84 -8.55 3.26
C GLU A 121 -7.43 -9.82 3.86
N PHE A 122 -8.09 -9.71 5.02
CA PHE A 122 -8.81 -10.83 5.62
C PHE A 122 -9.96 -11.29 4.71
N LEU A 123 -10.73 -10.38 4.10
CA LEU A 123 -11.81 -10.74 3.19
C LEU A 123 -11.32 -11.52 1.98
N HIS A 124 -10.12 -11.22 1.46
CA HIS A 124 -9.51 -12.01 0.39
C HIS A 124 -9.31 -13.47 0.83
N VAL A 125 -8.78 -13.67 2.04
CA VAL A 125 -8.56 -15.01 2.61
C VAL A 125 -9.88 -15.70 2.93
N HIS A 126 -10.83 -14.99 3.52
CA HIS A 126 -12.11 -15.53 3.99
C HIS A 126 -13.03 -15.95 2.83
N LEU A 127 -13.15 -15.08 1.82
CA LEU A 127 -14.02 -15.32 0.66
C LEU A 127 -13.32 -16.11 -0.45
N ARG A 128 -11.99 -16.33 -0.35
CA ARG A 128 -11.17 -16.96 -1.40
C ARG A 128 -11.40 -16.29 -2.76
N SER A 129 -11.56 -14.96 -2.76
CA SER A 129 -11.93 -14.20 -3.95
C SER A 129 -11.20 -12.88 -4.01
N LEU A 130 -11.08 -12.34 -5.23
CA LEU A 130 -10.67 -10.97 -5.46
C LEU A 130 -11.84 -10.01 -5.18
N HIS A 131 -11.78 -8.78 -5.68
CA HIS A 131 -12.78 -7.73 -5.49
C HIS A 131 -14.09 -7.96 -6.26
N THR A 132 -14.74 -9.11 -6.02
CA THR A 132 -16.08 -9.40 -6.52
C THR A 132 -17.11 -8.42 -5.94
N LYS A 133 -18.33 -8.44 -6.48
CA LYS A 133 -19.42 -7.61 -5.93
C LYS A 133 -19.67 -7.93 -4.46
N GLU A 134 -19.70 -9.21 -4.11
CA GLU A 134 -19.86 -9.66 -2.72
C GLU A 134 -18.72 -9.14 -1.84
N PHE A 135 -17.47 -9.25 -2.30
CA PHE A 135 -16.32 -8.69 -1.57
C PHE A 135 -16.54 -7.21 -1.25
N ARG A 136 -16.85 -6.39 -2.26
CA ARG A 136 -17.03 -4.95 -2.07
C ARG A 136 -18.25 -4.61 -1.21
N GLU A 137 -19.29 -5.43 -1.25
CA GLU A 137 -20.44 -5.30 -0.34
C GLU A 137 -20.04 -5.58 1.11
N LYS A 138 -19.22 -6.60 1.37
CA LYS A 138 -18.72 -6.93 2.73
C LYS A 138 -17.68 -5.94 3.23
N GLU A 139 -16.81 -5.47 2.36
CA GLU A 139 -15.79 -4.45 2.68
C GLU A 139 -16.44 -3.16 3.20
N ARG A 140 -17.50 -2.70 2.52
CA ARG A 140 -18.26 -1.48 2.88
C ARG A 140 -19.03 -1.58 4.21
N LEU A 141 -19.13 -2.77 4.80
CA LEU A 141 -19.72 -2.92 6.13
C LEU A 141 -18.79 -2.40 7.23
N TRP A 142 -17.51 -2.21 6.94
CA TRP A 142 -16.54 -1.72 7.92
C TRP A 142 -17.00 -0.40 8.55
N PRO A 143 -16.95 -0.25 9.89
CA PRO A 143 -17.28 1.00 10.55
C PRO A 143 -16.44 2.14 9.99
N ASN A 144 -17.07 3.27 9.68
CA ASN A 144 -16.37 4.43 9.14
C ASN A 144 -15.62 4.17 7.80
N TYR A 145 -16.08 3.19 7.01
CA TYR A 145 -15.57 2.89 5.66
C TYR A 145 -15.22 4.15 4.84
N PRO A 146 -16.10 5.17 4.69
CA PRO A 146 -15.81 6.32 3.82
C PRO A 146 -14.60 7.16 4.26
N ALA A 147 -14.26 7.17 5.56
CA ALA A 147 -13.09 7.88 6.05
C ALA A 147 -11.81 7.08 5.83
N CYS A 148 -11.86 5.76 6.07
CA CYS A 148 -10.72 4.87 5.87
C CYS A 148 -10.36 4.76 4.39
N ASP A 149 -11.36 4.60 3.53
CA ASP A 149 -11.23 4.58 2.06
C ASP A 149 -10.55 5.87 1.56
N ARG A 150 -10.99 7.03 2.05
CA ARG A 150 -10.36 8.32 1.73
C ARG A 150 -8.93 8.44 2.24
N GLU A 151 -8.62 7.95 3.44
CA GLU A 151 -7.26 7.97 3.98
C GLU A 151 -6.32 7.13 3.11
N MET A 152 -6.78 5.96 2.68
CA MET A 152 -6.04 5.09 1.77
C MET A 152 -5.87 5.72 0.38
N ASP A 153 -6.90 6.34 -0.19
CA ASP A 153 -6.81 7.08 -1.46
C ASP A 153 -5.81 8.24 -1.37
N ASN A 154 -5.83 9.01 -0.28
CA ASN A 154 -4.86 10.09 -0.05
C ASN A 154 -3.42 9.56 0.02
N LEU A 155 -3.21 8.37 0.59
CA LEU A 155 -1.90 7.72 0.57
C LEU A 155 -1.50 7.34 -0.86
N CYS A 156 -2.41 6.77 -1.65
CA CYS A 156 -2.18 6.47 -3.07
C CYS A 156 -1.70 7.71 -3.84
N GLU A 157 -2.36 8.86 -3.65
CA GLU A 157 -1.98 10.13 -4.28
C GLU A 157 -0.59 10.61 -3.85
N ARG A 158 -0.26 10.46 -2.56
CA ARG A 158 1.02 10.92 -1.99
C ARG A 158 2.21 10.06 -2.41
N PHE A 159 2.03 8.74 -2.46
CA PHE A 159 3.14 7.79 -2.61
C PHE A 159 3.14 7.05 -3.96
N GLY A 160 2.13 7.25 -4.81
CA GLY A 160 2.04 6.64 -6.13
C GLY A 160 1.87 5.11 -6.09
N ILE A 161 1.27 4.60 -5.01
CA ILE A 161 0.97 3.17 -4.81
C ILE A 161 -0.50 2.97 -5.19
N ALA A 162 -0.76 2.14 -6.19
CA ALA A 162 -2.05 2.11 -6.88
C ALA A 162 -2.99 0.96 -6.49
N TYR A 163 -2.52 -0.04 -5.73
CA TYR A 163 -3.28 -1.24 -5.46
C TYR A 163 -3.35 -1.56 -3.97
N TRP A 164 -4.57 -1.61 -3.44
CA TRP A 164 -4.93 -2.19 -2.16
C TRP A 164 -6.40 -2.62 -2.20
#